data_AF-A0A175QC54-F1
#
_entry.id   AF-A0A175QC54-F1
#
_cell.length_a   1.000
_cell.length_b   1.000
_cell.length_c   1.000
_cell.angle_alpha   90.00
_cell.angle_beta   90.00
_cell.angle_gamma   90.00
#
_symmetry.space_group_name_H-M   'P 1'
#
loop_
_entity.id
_entity.type
_entity.pdbx_description
1 polymer ?
#
loop_
_entity_poly.entity_id
_entity_poly.type
_entity_poly.pdbx_seq_one_letter_code
_entity_poly.pdbx_strand_id
1 'polypeptide(L)'
;MLNRITVQLPVEGLLFWKLSGREALFESFILTLQVLGTDARIERSALLGKAATVVVPTQSLANPRYFNGKITRVAVSAVEMSGTRYAVYTLTLEPDLWPMKRDRNLRIFQEQTVPQIVQTLLSEYQVNVENNLSGSYRSWDYCVQYQESSFDFINRLMELEGITWHVRHEAGKHTIVLTDATAQYTPFSGYEVIPYHQTPSGGSTSEEGISQWALTDSVTPGLYSLDDYDFRKPNAWLFQARQNPTSPSPGTIDVYD
;
A
#
# COMPACT_ATOMS: atom_id res chain seq x y z
N MET A 1 8.40 -30.32 8.94
CA MET A 1 9.07 -29.42 7.98
C MET A 1 8.15 -28.32 7.41
N LEU A 2 6.92 -28.12 7.93
CA LEU A 2 5.88 -27.31 7.27
C LEU A 2 5.83 -25.82 7.67
N ASN A 3 6.76 -25.33 8.49
CA ASN A 3 6.71 -23.97 9.05
C ASN A 3 7.94 -23.13 8.64
N ARG A 4 8.22 -23.05 7.34
CA ARG A 4 9.34 -22.25 6.80
C ARG A 4 8.82 -21.23 5.79
N ILE A 5 9.31 -19.99 5.88
CA ILE A 5 9.09 -18.97 4.86
C ILE A 5 9.76 -19.41 3.56
N THR A 6 9.01 -19.39 2.47
CA THR A 6 9.50 -19.72 1.12
C THR A 6 9.34 -18.53 0.19
N VAL A 7 10.06 -18.54 -0.92
CA VAL A 7 9.95 -17.50 -1.95
C VAL A 7 9.81 -18.17 -3.30
N GLN A 8 8.84 -17.72 -4.08
CA GLN A 8 8.70 -18.01 -5.49
C GLN A 8 9.39 -16.89 -6.27
N LEU A 9 10.43 -17.24 -7.02
CA LEU A 9 11.24 -16.32 -7.80
C LEU A 9 11.26 -16.77 -9.27
N PRO A 10 11.59 -15.86 -10.21
CA PRO A 10 11.78 -16.22 -11.62
C PRO A 10 13.03 -17.08 -11.87
N VAL A 11 13.84 -17.33 -10.83
CA VAL A 11 15.05 -18.15 -10.86
C VAL A 11 15.03 -19.13 -9.70
N GLU A 12 15.67 -20.28 -9.89
CA GLU A 12 15.79 -21.32 -8.88
C GLU A 12 17.08 -21.16 -8.04
N GLY A 13 17.19 -21.92 -6.95
CA GLY A 13 18.42 -22.01 -6.16
C GLY A 13 18.66 -20.87 -5.17
N LEU A 14 17.72 -19.92 -5.04
CA LEU A 14 17.76 -18.85 -4.06
C LEU A 14 16.89 -19.19 -2.83
N LEU A 15 17.46 -19.00 -1.64
CA LEU A 15 16.83 -19.33 -0.36
C LEU A 15 16.42 -18.06 0.38
N PHE A 16 15.24 -18.06 1.00
CA PHE A 16 14.80 -16.97 1.88
C PHE A 16 15.83 -16.71 2.99
N TRP A 17 16.16 -15.44 3.22
CA TRP A 17 16.96 -15.02 4.37
C TRP A 17 16.27 -13.97 5.23
N LYS A 18 15.79 -12.88 4.61
CA LYS A 18 15.15 -11.78 5.34
C LYS A 18 14.13 -11.05 4.48
N LEU A 19 13.03 -10.62 5.09
CA LEU A 19 12.10 -9.65 4.52
C LEU A 19 11.99 -8.47 5.48
N SER A 20 11.99 -7.26 4.95
CA SER A 20 11.72 -6.03 5.71
C SER A 20 11.05 -5.02 4.79
N GLY A 21 10.11 -4.24 5.28
CA GLY A 21 9.41 -3.25 4.47
C GLY A 21 8.40 -2.45 5.27
N ARG A 22 7.70 -1.56 4.56
CA ARG A 22 6.60 -0.75 5.09
C ARG A 22 5.42 -0.86 4.16
N GLU A 23 4.24 -1.04 4.75
CA GLU A 23 2.94 -0.87 4.13
C GLU A 23 2.18 0.17 4.94
N ALA A 24 1.39 0.99 4.27
CA ALA A 24 0.43 1.88 4.90
C ALA A 24 -0.79 2.00 3.98
N LEU A 25 -1.94 2.35 4.55
CA LEU A 25 -3.09 2.72 3.74
C LEU A 25 -2.69 3.88 2.84
N PHE A 26 -3.16 3.85 1.60
CA PHE A 26 -2.92 4.90 0.62
C PHE A 26 -1.45 5.12 0.20
N GLU A 27 -0.52 4.28 0.67
CA GLU A 27 0.88 4.32 0.25
C GLU A 27 1.26 3.08 -0.56
N SER A 28 2.05 3.26 -1.62
CA SER A 28 2.66 2.13 -2.31
C SER A 28 3.73 1.50 -1.44
N PHE A 29 3.55 0.22 -1.10
CA PHE A 29 4.54 -0.52 -0.33
C PHE A 29 5.90 -0.58 -1.04
N ILE A 30 6.95 -0.73 -0.23
CA ILE A 30 8.29 -1.11 -0.66
C ILE A 30 8.79 -2.20 0.27
N LEU A 31 9.03 -3.39 -0.28
CA LEU A 31 9.59 -4.52 0.47
C LEU A 31 11.02 -4.79 0.01
N THR A 32 11.93 -4.95 0.95
CA THR A 32 13.29 -5.42 0.75
C THR A 32 13.36 -6.89 1.10
N LEU A 33 13.50 -7.73 0.07
CA LEU A 33 13.66 -9.17 0.19
C LEU A 33 15.13 -9.54 -0.02
N GLN A 34 15.73 -10.20 0.96
CA GLN A 34 17.08 -10.75 0.87
C GLN A 34 17.00 -12.26 0.73
N VAL A 35 17.64 -12.78 -0.31
CA VAL A 35 17.77 -14.21 -0.58
C VAL A 35 19.22 -14.61 -0.78
N LEU A 36 19.54 -15.84 -0.38
CA LEU A 36 20.89 -16.40 -0.40
C LEU A 36 21.03 -17.38 -1.56
N GLY A 37 22.12 -17.25 -2.31
CA GLY A 37 22.55 -18.23 -3.31
C GLY A 37 24.01 -18.61 -3.12
N THR A 38 24.41 -19.73 -3.70
CA THR A 38 25.82 -20.13 -3.80
C THR A 38 26.49 -19.57 -5.05
N ASP A 39 25.71 -19.14 -6.05
CA ASP A 39 26.21 -18.48 -7.27
C ASP A 39 25.89 -16.97 -7.26
N ALA A 40 26.93 -16.14 -7.38
CA ALA A 40 26.85 -14.69 -7.47
C ALA A 40 26.62 -14.16 -8.90
N ARG A 41 26.54 -15.05 -9.90
CA ARG A 41 26.51 -14.70 -11.33
C ARG A 41 25.12 -14.76 -11.96
N ILE A 42 24.05 -14.89 -11.16
CA ILE A 42 22.68 -14.85 -11.69
C ILE A 42 22.49 -13.54 -12.45
N GLU A 43 21.91 -13.62 -13.64
CA GLU A 43 21.68 -12.46 -14.48
C GLU A 43 20.65 -11.52 -13.82
N ARG A 44 21.15 -10.46 -13.18
CA ARG A 44 20.33 -9.53 -12.40
C ARG A 44 19.29 -8.78 -13.24
N SER A 45 19.63 -8.44 -14.48
CA SER A 45 18.72 -7.77 -15.43
C SER A 45 17.49 -8.62 -15.72
N ALA A 46 17.65 -9.95 -15.81
CA ALA A 46 16.54 -10.86 -16.08
C ALA A 46 15.49 -10.92 -14.94
N LEU A 47 15.87 -10.51 -13.73
CA LEU A 47 14.97 -10.45 -12.58
C LEU A 47 14.09 -9.19 -12.58
N LEU A 48 14.56 -8.08 -13.18
CA LEU A 48 13.86 -6.80 -13.14
C LEU A 48 12.51 -6.88 -13.86
N GLY A 49 11.47 -6.31 -13.24
CA GLY A 49 10.09 -6.34 -13.73
C GLY A 49 9.39 -7.70 -13.57
N LYS A 50 10.07 -8.75 -13.10
CA LYS A 50 9.45 -10.05 -12.81
C LYS A 50 8.80 -10.04 -11.42
N ALA A 51 7.81 -10.91 -11.24
CA ALA A 51 7.14 -11.07 -9.96
C ALA A 51 7.97 -11.92 -8.99
N ALA A 52 7.89 -11.60 -7.72
CA ALA A 52 8.35 -12.42 -6.61
C ALA A 52 7.23 -12.54 -5.58
N THR A 53 7.05 -13.75 -5.03
CA THR A 53 6.06 -14.00 -3.97
C THR A 53 6.76 -14.60 -2.77
N VAL A 54 6.72 -13.92 -1.63
CA VAL A 54 7.10 -14.50 -0.33
C VAL A 54 5.87 -15.18 0.27
N VAL A 55 6.03 -16.42 0.72
CA VAL A 55 4.99 -17.20 1.39
C VAL A 55 5.36 -17.36 2.85
N VAL A 56 4.58 -16.75 3.72
CA VAL A 56 4.76 -16.81 5.17
C VAL A 56 3.72 -17.78 5.74
N PRO A 57 4.13 -18.89 6.36
CA PRO A 57 3.20 -19.80 7.01
C PRO A 57 2.52 -19.11 8.20
N THR A 58 1.25 -19.42 8.40
CA THR A 58 0.45 -19.01 9.56
C THR A 58 0.22 -20.22 10.47
N GLN A 59 -0.38 -20.02 11.65
CA GLN A 59 -0.81 -21.12 12.52
C GLN A 59 -1.70 -22.15 11.80
N SER A 60 -2.52 -21.70 10.85
CA SER A 60 -3.29 -22.58 9.98
C SER A 60 -2.51 -22.86 8.69
N LEU A 61 -1.99 -24.08 8.54
CA LEU A 61 -1.28 -24.50 7.32
C LEU A 61 -2.10 -24.36 6.03
N ALA A 62 -3.43 -24.23 6.13
CA ALA A 62 -4.30 -24.04 4.98
C ALA A 62 -4.31 -22.59 4.44
N ASN A 63 -3.93 -21.59 5.25
CA ASN A 63 -4.07 -20.17 4.93
C ASN A 63 -2.76 -19.39 5.09
N PRO A 64 -1.71 -19.66 4.29
CA PRO A 64 -0.48 -18.89 4.34
C PRO A 64 -0.71 -17.42 3.93
N ARG A 65 0.11 -16.51 4.47
CA ARG A 65 0.14 -15.11 4.06
C ARG A 65 1.10 -14.94 2.88
N TYR A 66 0.68 -14.17 1.89
CA TYR A 66 1.50 -13.84 0.72
C TYR A 66 2.00 -12.40 0.80
N PHE A 67 3.20 -12.16 0.29
CA PHE A 67 3.68 -10.84 -0.10
C PHE A 67 4.18 -10.94 -1.53
N ASN A 68 3.40 -10.39 -2.46
CA ASN A 68 3.69 -10.40 -3.89
C ASN A 68 4.01 -8.99 -4.38
N GLY A 69 5.03 -8.88 -5.24
CA GLY A 69 5.39 -7.62 -5.89
C GLY A 69 6.32 -7.83 -7.09
N LYS A 70 6.59 -6.75 -7.81
CA LYS A 70 7.54 -6.71 -8.94
C LYS A 70 8.91 -6.30 -8.47
N ILE A 71 9.94 -7.00 -8.95
CA ILE A 71 11.33 -6.69 -8.64
C ILE A 71 11.73 -5.44 -9.40
N THR A 72 11.91 -4.31 -8.72
CA THR A 72 12.29 -3.02 -9.35
C THR A 72 13.76 -2.67 -9.16
N ARG A 73 14.46 -3.36 -8.24
CA ARG A 73 15.90 -3.22 -8.02
C ARG A 73 16.50 -4.53 -7.55
N VAL A 74 17.71 -4.80 -8.01
CA VAL A 74 18.51 -5.98 -7.63
C VAL A 74 19.91 -5.51 -7.24
N ALA A 75 20.34 -5.82 -6.01
CA ALA A 75 21.71 -5.65 -5.56
C ALA A 75 22.29 -7.00 -5.13
N VAL A 76 23.59 -7.19 -5.33
CA VAL A 76 24.31 -8.40 -4.91
C VAL A 76 25.47 -8.01 -4.02
N SER A 77 25.57 -8.69 -2.88
CA SER A 77 26.71 -8.61 -1.96
C SER A 77 27.11 -10.02 -1.53
N ALA A 78 28.18 -10.14 -0.76
CA ALA A 78 28.60 -11.40 -0.15
C ALA A 78 28.41 -11.34 1.37
N VAL A 79 28.05 -12.47 1.96
CA VAL A 79 28.07 -12.67 3.42
C VAL A 79 28.73 -14.00 3.73
N GLU A 80 29.51 -14.04 4.81
CA GLU A 80 30.04 -15.29 5.34
C GLU A 80 29.23 -15.71 6.56
N MET A 81 28.68 -16.93 6.54
CA MET A 81 27.87 -17.49 7.62
C MET A 81 28.37 -18.89 7.94
N SER A 82 28.79 -19.11 9.18
CA SER A 82 29.30 -20.40 9.66
C SER A 82 30.39 -21.00 8.75
N GLY A 83 31.32 -20.16 8.27
CA GLY A 83 32.42 -20.55 7.38
C GLY A 83 32.03 -20.80 5.91
N THR A 84 30.76 -20.59 5.54
CA THR A 84 30.30 -20.66 4.15
C THR A 84 30.05 -19.26 3.59
N ARG A 85 30.60 -18.97 2.41
CA ARG A 85 30.34 -17.72 1.69
C ARG A 85 29.09 -17.85 0.83
N TYR A 86 28.15 -16.94 1.02
CA TYR A 86 26.92 -16.84 0.23
C TYR A 86 26.90 -15.55 -0.56
N ALA A 87 26.29 -15.61 -1.75
CA ALA A 87 25.83 -14.43 -2.48
C ALA A 87 24.47 -14.01 -1.94
N VAL A 88 24.36 -12.75 -1.51
CA VAL A 88 23.11 -12.14 -1.02
C VAL A 88 22.52 -11.32 -2.15
N TYR A 89 21.36 -11.74 -2.65
CA TYR A 89 20.55 -10.93 -3.57
C TYR A 89 19.56 -10.13 -2.75
N THR A 90 19.70 -8.80 -2.77
CA THR A 90 18.76 -7.86 -2.17
C THR A 90 17.84 -7.33 -3.27
N LEU A 91 16.58 -7.75 -3.22
CA LEU A 91 15.53 -7.43 -4.16
C LEU A 91 14.60 -6.36 -3.55
N THR A 92 14.35 -5.29 -4.28
CA THR A 92 13.28 -4.33 -3.94
C THR A 92 12.02 -4.75 -4.67
N LEU A 93 10.94 -5.01 -3.92
CA LEU A 93 9.62 -5.34 -4.44
C LEU A 93 8.70 -4.13 -4.28
N GLU A 94 8.06 -3.74 -5.37
CA GLU A 94 7.02 -2.70 -5.43
C GLU A 94 5.74 -3.29 -6.05
N PRO A 95 4.55 -2.71 -5.82
CA PRO A 95 3.33 -3.11 -6.53
C PRO A 95 3.42 -2.79 -8.02
N ASP A 96 2.44 -3.25 -8.80
CA ASP A 96 2.28 -2.98 -10.24
C ASP A 96 2.14 -1.47 -10.55
N LEU A 97 1.98 -0.62 -9.54
CA LEU A 97 2.03 0.84 -9.62
C LEU A 97 3.43 1.41 -9.91
N TRP A 98 4.50 0.59 -9.81
CA TRP A 98 5.88 1.08 -9.95
C TRP A 98 6.19 1.85 -11.25
N PRO A 99 5.62 1.54 -12.44
CA PRO A 99 5.88 2.32 -13.65
C PRO A 99 5.25 3.72 -13.55
N MET A 100 4.08 3.83 -12.93
CA MET A 100 3.32 5.08 -12.75
C MET A 100 4.04 6.09 -11.86
N LYS A 101 5.04 5.66 -11.08
CA LYS A 101 5.91 6.55 -10.30
C LYS A 101 7.07 7.14 -11.10
N ARG A 102 7.31 6.61 -12.30
CA ARG A 102 8.48 6.89 -13.14
C ARG A 102 8.11 7.56 -14.45
N ASP A 103 6.82 7.79 -14.69
CA ASP A 103 6.34 8.58 -15.81
C ASP A 103 6.12 10.05 -15.38
N ARG A 104 5.85 10.90 -16.38
CA ARG A 104 5.45 12.29 -16.19
C ARG A 104 4.67 12.72 -17.42
N ASN A 105 3.40 13.05 -17.24
CA ASN A 105 2.48 13.23 -18.37
C ASN A 105 1.77 14.59 -18.34
N LEU A 106 1.21 14.96 -19.50
CA LEU A 106 0.24 16.04 -19.66
C LEU A 106 -1.00 15.47 -20.33
N ARG A 107 -2.11 15.40 -19.59
CA ARG A 107 -3.36 14.81 -20.09
C ARG A 107 -4.56 15.59 -19.56
N ILE A 108 -5.62 15.62 -20.36
CA ILE A 108 -6.89 16.24 -20.02
C ILE A 108 -7.94 15.13 -19.97
N PHE A 109 -8.70 15.10 -18.88
CA PHE A 109 -9.88 14.26 -18.69
C PHE A 109 -11.09 15.19 -18.62
N GLN A 110 -12.13 14.88 -19.40
CA GLN A 110 -13.37 15.64 -19.47
C GLN A 110 -14.55 14.73 -19.18
N GLU A 111 -15.56 15.28 -18.52
CA GLU A 111 -16.85 14.65 -18.24
C GLU A 111 -16.73 13.26 -17.61
N GLN A 112 -15.77 13.11 -16.69
CA GLN A 112 -15.47 11.83 -16.03
C GLN A 112 -15.44 11.97 -14.51
N THR A 113 -15.86 10.93 -13.80
CA THR A 113 -15.67 10.83 -12.36
C THR A 113 -14.23 10.43 -12.04
N VAL A 114 -13.75 10.74 -10.83
CA VAL A 114 -12.41 10.32 -10.39
C VAL A 114 -12.23 8.79 -10.47
N PRO A 115 -13.17 7.94 -10.03
CA PRO A 115 -13.05 6.50 -10.23
C PRO A 115 -12.86 6.07 -11.69
N GLN A 116 -13.50 6.74 -12.66
CA GLN A 116 -13.31 6.45 -14.09
C GLN A 116 -11.90 6.82 -14.57
N ILE A 117 -11.40 7.98 -14.15
CA ILE A 117 -10.02 8.43 -14.46
C ILE A 117 -9.00 7.46 -13.87
N VAL A 118 -9.16 7.11 -12.59
CA VAL A 118 -8.29 6.18 -11.86
C VAL A 118 -8.31 4.80 -12.53
N GLN A 119 -9.49 4.27 -12.84
CA GLN A 119 -9.63 2.97 -13.51
C GLN A 119 -8.97 2.96 -14.88
N THR A 120 -9.11 4.05 -15.65
CA THR A 120 -8.47 4.20 -16.96
C THR A 120 -6.96 4.10 -16.83
N LEU A 121 -6.36 4.92 -15.95
CA LEU A 121 -4.91 4.93 -15.77
C LEU A 121 -4.37 3.61 -15.21
N LEU A 122 -5.03 3.01 -14.22
CA LEU A 122 -4.62 1.70 -13.69
C LEU A 122 -4.70 0.59 -14.76
N SER A 123 -5.69 0.64 -15.64
CA SER A 123 -5.84 -0.34 -16.73
C SER A 123 -4.76 -0.23 -17.81
N GLU A 124 -4.29 0.98 -18.13
CA GLU A 124 -3.18 1.20 -19.07
C GLU A 124 -1.89 0.50 -18.61
N TYR A 125 -1.69 0.42 -17.29
CA TYR A 125 -0.56 -0.26 -16.66
C TYR A 125 -0.85 -1.71 -16.23
N GLN A 126 -2.01 -2.26 -16.61
CA GLN A 126 -2.43 -3.64 -16.31
C GLN A 126 -2.43 -3.96 -14.81
N VAL A 127 -2.73 -2.95 -13.98
CA VAL A 127 -2.84 -3.12 -12.53
C VAL A 127 -4.13 -3.88 -12.23
N ASN A 128 -4.05 -4.90 -11.37
CA ASN A 128 -5.25 -5.58 -10.88
C ASN A 128 -5.95 -4.66 -9.87
N VAL A 129 -7.22 -4.33 -10.14
CA VAL A 129 -7.99 -3.41 -9.30
C VAL A 129 -9.30 -4.07 -8.90
N GLU A 130 -9.67 -3.91 -7.63
CA GLU A 130 -10.99 -4.18 -7.10
C GLU A 130 -11.61 -2.86 -6.65
N ASN A 131 -12.81 -2.58 -7.14
CA ASN A 131 -13.54 -1.38 -6.80
C ASN A 131 -14.62 -1.73 -5.78
N ASN A 132 -14.37 -1.39 -4.50
CA ASN A 132 -15.34 -1.55 -3.43
C ASN A 132 -16.03 -0.24 -3.06
N LEU A 133 -15.94 0.80 -3.88
CA LEU A 133 -16.54 2.10 -3.60
C LEU A 133 -18.07 2.00 -3.52
N SER A 134 -18.66 2.69 -2.56
CA SER A 134 -20.11 2.67 -2.28
C SER A 134 -20.80 4.02 -2.47
N GLY A 135 -20.01 5.10 -2.50
CA GLY A 135 -20.47 6.46 -2.71
C GLY A 135 -20.79 6.78 -4.17
N SER A 136 -21.43 7.94 -4.35
CA SER A 136 -21.61 8.57 -5.66
C SER A 136 -20.57 9.68 -5.82
N TYR A 137 -19.89 9.69 -6.96
CA TYR A 137 -18.83 10.64 -7.26
C TYR A 137 -19.29 11.65 -8.30
N ARG A 138 -18.90 12.92 -8.11
CA ARG A 138 -19.20 13.96 -9.10
C ARG A 138 -18.47 13.68 -10.41
N SER A 139 -19.10 14.08 -11.52
CA SER A 139 -18.39 14.17 -12.79
C SER A 139 -17.61 15.48 -12.82
N TRP A 140 -16.36 15.40 -13.27
CA TRP A 140 -15.50 16.56 -13.46
C TRP A 140 -15.61 17.03 -14.90
N ASP A 141 -16.10 18.25 -15.11
CA ASP A 141 -16.18 18.87 -16.44
C ASP A 141 -14.79 18.97 -17.07
N TYR A 142 -13.77 19.29 -16.27
CA TYR A 142 -12.40 19.45 -16.71
C TYR A 142 -11.39 19.09 -15.61
N CYS A 143 -10.57 18.06 -15.83
CA CYS A 143 -9.53 17.62 -14.91
C CYS A 143 -8.21 17.43 -15.67
N VAL A 144 -7.13 18.03 -15.18
CA VAL A 144 -5.82 18.04 -15.87
C VAL A 144 -4.80 17.30 -15.03
N GLN A 145 -4.09 16.35 -15.65
CA GLN A 145 -2.79 15.88 -15.19
C GLN A 145 -1.73 16.81 -15.78
N TYR A 146 -1.04 17.60 -14.95
CA TYR A 146 -0.11 18.61 -15.44
C TYR A 146 1.31 18.42 -14.89
N GLN A 147 2.18 17.83 -15.71
CA GLN A 147 3.59 17.60 -15.38
C GLN A 147 3.81 16.85 -14.05
N GLU A 148 2.95 15.89 -13.77
CA GLU A 148 3.02 15.02 -12.60
C GLU A 148 3.04 13.56 -13.05
N SER A 149 3.53 12.67 -12.19
CA SER A 149 3.48 11.23 -12.47
C SER A 149 2.03 10.75 -12.44
N SER A 150 1.74 9.65 -13.12
CA SER A 150 0.38 9.09 -13.09
C SER A 150 0.03 8.57 -11.70
N PHE A 151 1.01 8.16 -10.90
CA PHE A 151 0.80 7.78 -9.50
C PHE A 151 0.40 8.98 -8.64
N ASP A 152 1.13 10.11 -8.73
CA ASP A 152 0.81 11.32 -7.96
C ASP A 152 -0.57 11.88 -8.35
N PHE A 153 -0.87 11.87 -9.66
CA PHE A 153 -2.15 12.33 -10.19
C PHE A 153 -3.33 11.54 -9.64
N ILE A 154 -3.29 10.20 -9.67
CA ILE A 154 -4.39 9.41 -9.12
C ILE A 154 -4.50 9.57 -7.61
N ASN A 155 -3.38 9.70 -6.89
CA ASN A 155 -3.41 9.85 -5.45
C ASN A 155 -4.07 11.18 -5.05
N ARG A 156 -3.63 12.31 -5.60
CA ARG A 156 -4.26 13.59 -5.22
C ARG A 156 -5.76 13.65 -5.55
N LEU A 157 -6.21 12.97 -6.61
CA LEU A 157 -7.63 12.89 -6.96
C LEU A 157 -8.40 12.00 -5.98
N MET A 158 -7.82 10.87 -5.58
CA MET A 158 -8.43 9.98 -4.59
C MET A 158 -8.48 10.65 -3.21
N GLU A 159 -7.42 11.35 -2.78
CA GLU A 159 -7.40 12.15 -1.55
C GLU A 159 -8.55 13.16 -1.53
N LEU A 160 -8.73 13.90 -2.64
CA LEU A 160 -9.76 14.92 -2.77
C LEU A 160 -11.19 14.35 -2.70
N GLU A 161 -11.42 13.15 -3.25
CA GLU A 161 -12.74 12.51 -3.25
C GLU A 161 -12.93 11.56 -2.05
N GLY A 162 -12.01 11.55 -1.08
CA GLY A 162 -12.10 10.69 0.10
C GLY A 162 -11.99 9.18 -0.20
N ILE A 163 -11.33 8.83 -1.30
CA ILE A 163 -11.04 7.45 -1.68
C ILE A 163 -9.71 7.05 -1.06
N THR A 164 -9.70 5.92 -0.36
CA THR A 164 -8.47 5.26 0.08
C THR A 164 -8.25 3.94 -0.66
N TRP A 165 -7.08 3.36 -0.52
CA TRP A 165 -6.77 2.06 -1.11
C TRP A 165 -5.73 1.29 -0.30
N HIS A 166 -5.74 -0.02 -0.47
CA HIS A 166 -4.74 -0.93 0.10
C HIS A 166 -4.40 -2.05 -0.88
N VAL A 167 -3.31 -2.77 -0.61
CA VAL A 167 -2.92 -3.92 -1.42
C VAL A 167 -3.37 -5.21 -0.76
N ARG A 168 -4.10 -6.04 -1.50
CA ARG A 168 -4.38 -7.42 -1.13
C ARG A 168 -3.43 -8.34 -1.88
N HIS A 169 -2.61 -9.08 -1.13
CA HIS A 169 -1.67 -10.04 -1.69
C HIS A 169 -2.28 -11.44 -1.76
N GLU A 170 -2.08 -12.12 -2.88
CA GLU A 170 -2.52 -13.48 -3.14
C GLU A 170 -1.35 -14.29 -3.73
N ALA A 171 -1.55 -15.59 -3.95
CA ALA A 171 -0.54 -16.42 -4.58
C ALA A 171 -0.24 -15.92 -6.01
N GLY A 172 0.98 -15.43 -6.22
CA GLY A 172 1.47 -15.02 -7.55
C GLY A 172 0.96 -13.67 -8.07
N LYS A 173 0.08 -12.98 -7.33
CA LYS A 173 -0.48 -11.68 -7.73
C LYS A 173 -0.78 -10.80 -6.51
N HIS A 174 -1.05 -9.54 -6.77
CA HIS A 174 -1.60 -8.61 -5.80
C HIS A 174 -2.64 -7.72 -6.48
N THR A 175 -3.59 -7.22 -5.69
CA THR A 175 -4.73 -6.43 -6.16
C THR A 175 -4.80 -5.13 -5.37
N ILE A 176 -4.94 -4.00 -6.05
CA ILE A 176 -5.24 -2.70 -5.44
C ILE A 176 -6.74 -2.65 -5.16
N VAL A 177 -7.13 -2.47 -3.92
CA VAL A 177 -8.54 -2.42 -3.50
C VAL A 177 -8.88 -0.98 -3.17
N LEU A 178 -9.78 -0.37 -3.94
CA LEU A 178 -10.30 0.99 -3.69
C LEU A 178 -11.45 0.92 -2.69
N THR A 179 -11.46 1.82 -1.70
CA THR A 179 -12.38 1.80 -0.56
C THR A 179 -12.74 3.22 -0.13
N ASP A 180 -14.01 3.45 0.21
CA ASP A 180 -14.53 4.73 0.72
C ASP A 180 -15.27 4.60 2.06
N ALA A 181 -15.48 3.36 2.53
CA ALA A 181 -16.18 3.10 3.78
C ALA A 181 -15.48 2.03 4.61
N THR A 182 -15.43 2.25 5.93
CA THR A 182 -14.77 1.33 6.88
C THR A 182 -15.40 -0.07 6.90
N ALA A 183 -16.69 -0.17 6.60
CA ALA A 183 -17.42 -1.44 6.53
C ALA A 183 -16.93 -2.38 5.41
N GLN A 184 -16.14 -1.88 4.46
CA GLN A 184 -15.61 -2.66 3.34
C GLN A 184 -14.31 -3.41 3.70
N TYR A 185 -13.68 -3.10 4.84
CA TYR A 185 -12.49 -3.83 5.30
C TYR A 185 -12.89 -5.16 5.94
N THR A 186 -12.33 -6.25 5.42
CA THR A 186 -12.54 -7.60 5.95
C THR A 186 -11.29 -8.09 6.68
N PRO A 187 -11.42 -8.72 7.87
CA PRO A 187 -10.31 -9.39 8.51
C PRO A 187 -9.68 -10.46 7.61
N PHE A 188 -8.39 -10.72 7.81
CA PHE A 188 -7.76 -11.89 7.22
C PHE A 188 -8.33 -13.14 7.91
N SER A 189 -8.74 -14.14 7.12
CA SER A 189 -9.45 -15.32 7.66
C SER A 189 -8.62 -16.06 8.71
N GLY A 190 -9.23 -16.32 9.87
CA GLY A 190 -8.59 -16.94 11.03
C GLY A 190 -7.86 -15.95 11.95
N TYR A 191 -7.89 -14.65 11.63
CA TYR A 191 -7.31 -13.55 12.40
C TYR A 191 -8.36 -12.48 12.70
N GLU A 192 -9.63 -12.87 12.81
CA GLU A 192 -10.73 -11.99 13.23
C GLU A 192 -10.49 -11.47 14.66
N VAL A 193 -9.81 -12.25 15.50
CA VAL A 193 -9.35 -11.89 16.83
C VAL A 193 -7.89 -12.31 16.98
N ILE A 194 -7.02 -11.38 17.39
CA ILE A 194 -5.60 -11.65 17.65
C ILE A 194 -5.37 -11.52 19.17
N PRO A 195 -4.85 -12.55 19.86
CA PRO A 195 -4.61 -12.48 21.30
C PRO A 195 -3.48 -11.50 21.63
N TYR A 196 -3.61 -10.83 22.78
CA TYR A 196 -2.52 -10.10 23.40
C TYR A 196 -1.82 -11.00 24.43
N HIS A 197 -0.57 -11.34 24.17
CA HIS A 197 0.24 -12.21 25.02
C HIS A 197 1.12 -11.37 25.92
N GLN A 198 0.71 -11.21 27.18
CA GLN A 198 1.58 -10.62 28.20
C GLN A 198 2.58 -11.67 28.66
N THR A 199 3.88 -11.37 28.62
CA THR A 199 4.94 -12.23 29.16
C THR A 199 5.61 -11.57 30.37
N PRO A 200 4.97 -11.53 31.56
CA PRO A 200 5.47 -10.79 32.72
C PRO A 200 6.86 -11.24 33.21
N SER A 201 7.23 -12.49 32.94
CA SER A 201 8.45 -13.14 33.42
C SER A 201 9.46 -13.45 32.30
N GLY A 202 9.29 -12.89 31.11
CA GLY A 202 10.22 -13.11 29.98
C GLY A 202 10.11 -14.47 29.29
N GLY A 203 9.01 -15.21 29.49
CA GLY A 203 8.74 -16.44 28.74
C GLY A 203 8.45 -16.19 27.26
N SER A 204 8.83 -17.12 26.38
CA SER A 204 8.47 -17.09 24.96
C SER A 204 7.22 -17.93 24.70
N THR A 205 6.23 -17.38 24.00
CA THR A 205 5.11 -18.16 23.45
C THR A 205 5.41 -18.61 22.02
N SER A 206 4.93 -19.79 21.64
CA SER A 206 4.94 -20.28 20.27
C SER A 206 3.68 -19.91 19.49
N GLU A 207 2.68 -19.32 20.16
CA GLU A 207 1.44 -18.86 19.55
C GLU A 207 1.63 -17.47 18.93
N GLU A 208 1.00 -17.20 17.79
CA GLU A 208 0.97 -15.84 17.24
C GLU A 208 0.10 -14.94 18.11
N GLY A 209 0.49 -13.67 18.22
CA GLY A 209 -0.26 -12.67 18.95
C GLY A 209 0.49 -11.35 19.06
N ILE A 210 -0.13 -10.38 19.69
CA ILE A 210 0.45 -9.06 19.97
C ILE A 210 1.23 -9.16 21.27
N SER A 211 2.50 -8.74 21.28
CA SER A 211 3.35 -8.72 22.48
C SER A 211 3.48 -7.34 23.13
N GLN A 212 3.21 -6.28 22.37
CA GLN A 212 3.37 -4.89 22.80
C GLN A 212 2.23 -4.04 22.24
N TRP A 213 1.74 -3.10 23.04
CA TRP A 213 0.80 -2.07 22.59
C TRP A 213 1.21 -0.72 23.16
N ALA A 214 0.89 0.34 22.43
CA ALA A 214 1.05 1.71 22.86
C ALA A 214 -0.12 2.54 22.31
N LEU A 215 -0.59 3.52 23.08
CA LEU A 215 -1.58 4.49 22.64
C LEU A 215 -0.96 5.88 22.62
N THR A 216 -1.40 6.70 21.69
CA THR A 216 -0.95 8.09 21.55
C THR A 216 -2.13 8.92 21.09
N ASP A 217 -2.38 10.00 21.80
CA ASP A 217 -3.38 11.00 21.45
C ASP A 217 -2.69 12.27 20.94
N SER A 218 -3.27 12.91 19.93
CA SER A 218 -2.77 14.18 19.40
C SER A 218 -3.91 15.17 19.17
N VAL A 219 -3.64 16.45 19.42
CA VAL A 219 -4.61 17.52 19.19
C VAL A 219 -4.78 17.72 17.68
N THR A 220 -6.03 17.83 17.23
CA THR A 220 -6.39 18.11 15.83
C THR A 220 -7.25 19.39 15.74
N PRO A 221 -7.30 20.06 14.58
CA PRO A 221 -8.15 21.25 14.39
C PRO A 221 -9.62 20.99 14.74
N GLY A 222 -10.28 21.99 15.31
CA GLY A 222 -11.67 21.91 15.76
C GLY A 222 -12.70 22.31 14.70
N LEU A 223 -12.25 22.98 13.64
CA LEU A 223 -13.08 23.45 12.54
C LEU A 223 -12.33 23.30 11.21
N TYR A 224 -13.04 22.87 10.18
CA TYR A 224 -12.60 22.93 8.79
C TYR A 224 -13.61 23.76 8.01
N SER A 225 -13.14 24.77 7.29
CA SER A 225 -14.00 25.65 6.48
C SER A 225 -13.46 25.80 5.06
N LEU A 226 -14.38 25.97 4.11
CA LEU A 226 -14.08 26.14 2.68
C LEU A 226 -15.10 27.07 2.03
N ASP A 227 -14.68 27.80 1.01
CA ASP A 227 -15.54 28.66 0.20
C ASP A 227 -15.12 28.60 -1.28
N ASP A 228 -16.02 28.96 -2.19
CA ASP A 228 -15.74 28.94 -3.62
C ASP A 228 -16.61 29.99 -4.35
N TYR A 229 -16.38 30.19 -5.65
CA TYR A 229 -17.09 31.15 -6.47
C TYR A 229 -17.52 30.54 -7.82
N ASP A 230 -18.83 30.49 -8.06
CA ASP A 230 -19.38 30.17 -9.39
C ASP A 230 -19.76 31.47 -10.12
N PHE A 231 -19.01 31.83 -11.17
CA PHE A 231 -19.29 33.02 -11.99
C PHE A 231 -20.68 33.01 -12.65
N ARG A 232 -21.31 31.84 -12.81
CA ARG A 232 -22.68 31.70 -13.34
C ARG A 232 -23.74 32.03 -12.28
N LYS A 233 -23.35 32.01 -11.01
CA LYS A 233 -24.18 32.33 -9.84
C LYS A 233 -23.41 33.23 -8.86
N PRO A 234 -23.08 34.47 -9.26
CA PRO A 234 -22.13 35.31 -8.54
C PRO A 234 -22.53 35.69 -7.11
N ASN A 235 -23.81 35.54 -6.75
CA ASN A 235 -24.35 35.83 -5.42
C ASN A 235 -24.65 34.53 -4.61
N ALA A 236 -24.23 33.36 -5.09
CA ALA A 236 -24.44 32.11 -4.35
C ALA A 236 -23.58 32.10 -3.09
N TRP A 237 -24.18 31.67 -1.97
CA TRP A 237 -23.46 31.40 -0.73
C TRP A 237 -22.89 29.99 -0.78
N LEU A 238 -21.58 29.85 -1.02
CA LEU A 238 -20.91 28.56 -1.17
C LEU A 238 -20.09 28.15 0.06
N PHE A 239 -19.92 29.05 1.04
CA PHE A 239 -19.22 28.76 2.29
C PHE A 239 -19.80 27.55 3.01
N GLN A 240 -18.93 26.61 3.37
CA GLN A 240 -19.21 25.44 4.19
C GLN A 240 -18.22 25.36 5.33
N ALA A 241 -18.67 24.87 6.49
CA ALA A 241 -17.80 24.57 7.61
C ALA A 241 -18.27 23.30 8.33
N ARG A 242 -17.31 22.50 8.81
CA ARG A 242 -17.55 21.29 9.61
C ARG A 242 -16.75 21.33 10.89
N GLN A 243 -17.42 21.10 12.01
CA GLN A 243 -16.79 20.96 13.31
C GLN A 243 -16.20 19.56 13.48
N ASN A 244 -15.02 19.49 14.10
CA ASN A 244 -14.44 18.26 14.62
C ASN A 244 -14.90 18.08 16.08
N PRO A 245 -15.82 17.14 16.35
CA PRO A 245 -16.39 16.97 17.69
C PRO A 245 -15.39 16.43 18.72
N THR A 246 -14.23 15.95 18.28
CA THR A 246 -13.20 15.37 19.16
C THR A 246 -12.06 16.32 19.51
N SER A 247 -12.05 17.54 18.95
CA SER A 247 -11.02 18.52 19.28
C SER A 247 -11.15 19.01 20.72
N PRO A 248 -10.04 19.04 21.51
CA PRO A 248 -10.06 19.58 22.86
C PRO A 248 -10.18 21.12 22.87
N SER A 249 -10.65 21.67 23.99
CA SER A 249 -10.73 23.13 24.22
C SER A 249 -9.33 23.78 24.20
N PRO A 250 -9.18 24.99 23.63
CA PRO A 250 -10.24 25.92 23.24
C PRO A 250 -10.96 25.62 21.91
N GLY A 251 -10.66 24.53 21.18
CA GLY A 251 -11.50 24.00 20.08
C GLY A 251 -11.72 24.91 18.86
N THR A 252 -11.21 26.14 18.86
CA THR A 252 -11.39 27.15 17.82
C THR A 252 -10.25 27.17 16.80
N ILE A 253 -9.47 26.10 16.71
CA ILE A 253 -8.38 25.99 15.71
C ILE A 253 -9.05 25.66 14.38
N ASP A 254 -9.19 26.69 13.54
CA ASP A 254 -9.76 26.60 12.20
C ASP A 254 -8.68 26.29 11.16
N VAL A 255 -9.01 25.39 10.22
CA VAL A 255 -8.28 25.20 8.97
C VAL A 255 -9.20 25.68 7.86
N TYR A 256 -8.76 26.73 7.18
CA TYR A 256 -9.42 27.27 6.00
C TYR A 256 -8.68 26.80 4.76
N ASP A 257 -9.41 26.16 3.85
CA ASP A 257 -8.93 25.72 2.54
C ASP A 257 -9.54 26.59 1.43
#